data_AF-S7HFT6-F1
#
_entry.id   AF-S7HFT6-F1
#
_cell.length_a   1.000
_cell.length_b   1.000
_cell.length_c   1.000
_cell.angle_alpha   90.00
_cell.angle_beta   90.00
_cell.angle_gamma   90.00
#
_symmetry.space_group_name_H-M   'P 1'
#
loop_
_entity.id
_entity.type
_entity.pdbx_description
1 polymer ?
#
loop_
_entity_poly.entity_id
_entity_poly.type
_entity_poly.pdbx_seq_one_letter_code
_entity_poly.pdbx_strand_id
1 'polypeptide(L)' 'MAKQKKDGKFSFGKSVTDNGWNMFTNMLEYKLAWQGKQLIKIDKWYPSSQLCHVCGYQNHETKDLSVMEWKRDMHRNLLT' A
#
# COMPACT_ATOMS: atom_id res chain seq x y z
N MET A 1 11.38 5.78 50.24
CA MET A 1 10.89 6.44 49.02
C MET A 1 10.82 5.40 47.90
N ALA A 2 9.62 4.95 47.53
CA ALA A 2 9.43 3.92 46.52
C ALA A 2 9.57 4.53 45.12
N LYS A 3 10.55 4.05 44.34
CA LYS A 3 10.75 4.46 42.95
C LYS A 3 9.65 3.81 42.09
N GLN A 4 8.74 4.61 41.55
CA GLN A 4 7.74 4.16 40.59
C GLN A 4 8.45 3.58 39.35
N LYS A 5 8.09 2.36 38.94
CA LYS A 5 8.56 1.75 37.68
C LYS A 5 7.77 2.38 36.54
N LYS A 6 8.46 2.92 35.53
CA LYS A 6 7.84 3.42 34.29
C LYS A 6 7.20 2.24 33.56
N ASP A 7 5.90 2.28 33.38
CA ASP A 7 5.15 1.32 32.59
C ASP A 7 5.63 1.34 31.13
N GLY A 8 6.10 0.19 30.66
CA GLY A 8 6.51 0.00 29.28
C GLY A 8 5.33 0.22 28.35
N LYS A 9 5.45 1.17 27.42
CA LYS A 9 4.48 1.40 26.35
C LYS A 9 4.42 0.16 25.45
N PHE A 10 3.41 -0.67 25.62
CA PHE A 10 3.16 -1.75 24.67
C PHE A 10 2.59 -1.17 23.36
N SER A 11 3.37 -1.18 22.29
CA SER A 11 2.94 -0.67 20.98
C SER A 11 2.11 -1.72 20.22
N PHE A 12 0.88 -1.98 20.65
CA PHE A 12 -0.03 -2.93 19.99
C PHE A 12 -0.79 -2.34 18.77
N GLY A 13 -0.74 -1.02 18.56
CA GLY A 13 -1.61 -0.36 17.58
C GLY A 13 -1.34 -0.69 16.10
N LYS A 14 -0.07 -0.91 15.72
CA LYS A 14 0.30 -1.27 14.35
C LYS A 14 0.12 -2.78 14.07
N SER A 15 0.50 -3.64 15.01
CA SER A 15 0.43 -5.09 14.80
C SER A 15 -1.00 -5.63 14.78
N VAL A 16 -1.91 -5.05 15.57
CA VAL A 16 -3.31 -5.49 15.62
C VAL A 16 -4.07 -5.11 14.34
N THR A 17 -3.72 -4.01 13.69
CA THR A 17 -4.34 -3.59 12.42
C THR A 17 -3.87 -4.42 11.23
N ASP A 18 -2.61 -4.87 11.22
CA ASP A 18 -2.09 -5.78 10.19
C ASP A 18 -2.74 -7.18 10.21
N ASN A 19 -3.27 -7.62 11.36
CA ASN A 19 -3.84 -8.97 11.53
C ASN A 19 -5.16 -9.21 10.74
N GLY A 20 -5.85 -8.14 10.31
CA GLY A 20 -7.13 -8.26 9.59
C GLY A 20 -7.00 -8.52 8.08
N TRP A 21 -5.81 -8.31 7.50
CA TRP A 21 -5.63 -8.33 6.05
C TRP A 21 -5.88 -9.71 5.42
N ASN A 22 -5.46 -10.77 6.11
CA ASN A 22 -5.66 -12.14 5.61
C ASN A 22 -7.15 -12.50 5.57
N MET A 23 -7.91 -12.15 6.62
CA MET A 23 -9.35 -12.40 6.66
C MET A 23 -10.09 -11.61 5.57
N PHE A 24 -9.69 -10.37 5.33
CA PHE A 24 -10.24 -9.54 4.26
C PHE A 24 -10.01 -10.16 2.87
N THR A 25 -8.78 -10.58 2.57
CA THR A 25 -8.46 -11.19 1.27
C THR A 25 -9.16 -12.54 1.07
N ASN A 26 -9.30 -13.36 2.11
CA ASN A 26 -10.07 -14.62 2.05
C ASN A 26 -11.56 -14.37 1.73
N MET A 27 -12.17 -13.36 2.37
CA MET A 27 -13.57 -13.00 2.11
C MET A 27 -13.76 -12.49 0.67
N LEU A 28 -12.80 -11.72 0.13
CA LEU A 28 -12.81 -11.28 -1.26
C LEU A 28 -12.74 -12.46 -2.23
N GLU A 29 -11.81 -13.38 -2.01
CA GLU A 29 -11.64 -14.57 -2.84
C GLU A 29 -12.92 -15.41 -2.88
N TYR A 30 -13.51 -15.68 -1.70
CA TYR A 30 -14.78 -16.37 -1.58
C TYR A 30 -15.91 -15.69 -2.38
N LYS A 31 -16.10 -14.37 -2.20
CA LYS A 31 -17.18 -13.65 -2.88
C LYS A 31 -16.96 -13.52 -4.38
N LEU A 32 -15.72 -13.35 -4.84
CA LEU A 32 -15.40 -13.30 -6.25
C LEU A 32 -15.62 -14.65 -6.92
N ALA A 33 -15.19 -15.75 -6.28
CA ALA A 33 -15.43 -17.10 -6.77
C ALA A 33 -16.94 -17.39 -6.90
N TRP A 34 -17.74 -16.95 -5.92
CA TRP A 34 -19.20 -17.08 -5.99
C TRP A 34 -19.83 -16.33 -7.19
N GLN A 35 -19.24 -15.19 -7.59
CA GLN A 35 -19.66 -14.45 -8.78
C GLN A 35 -19.02 -14.96 -10.09
N GLY A 36 -18.22 -16.02 -10.06
CA GLY A 36 -17.47 -16.50 -11.22
C GLY A 36 -16.31 -15.58 -11.65
N LYS A 37 -15.82 -14.73 -10.75
CA LYS A 37 -14.68 -13.81 -10.96
C LYS A 37 -13.42 -14.35 -10.30
N GLN A 38 -12.27 -13.78 -10.67
CA GLN A 38 -10.96 -14.17 -10.14
C GLN A 38 -10.31 -13.02 -9.36
N LEU A 39 -9.61 -13.38 -8.28
CA LEU A 39 -8.76 -12.47 -7.51
C LEU A 39 -7.30 -12.66 -7.94
N ILE A 40 -6.68 -11.61 -8.49
CA ILE A 40 -5.27 -11.62 -8.90
C ILE A 40 -4.44 -10.89 -7.83
N LYS A 41 -3.51 -11.59 -7.18
CA LYS A 41 -2.56 -11.01 -6.23
C LYS A 41 -1.29 -10.59 -6.97
N ILE A 42 -0.88 -9.34 -6.79
CA ILE A 42 0.33 -8.77 -7.37
C ILE A 42 1.46 -8.84 -6.33
N ASP A 43 2.71 -8.86 -6.78
CA ASP A 43 3.89 -8.89 -5.90
C ASP A 43 3.93 -7.69 -4.93
N LYS A 44 4.49 -7.92 -3.74
CA LYS A 44 4.62 -6.91 -2.68
C LYS A 44 5.45 -5.69 -3.12
N TRP A 45 6.44 -5.90 -3.99
CA TRP A 45 7.36 -4.85 -4.45
C TRP A 45 6.92 -4.20 -5.75
N TYR A 46 5.72 -4.51 -6.23
CA TYR A 46 5.17 -3.86 -7.41
C TYR A 46 5.01 -2.35 -7.19
N PRO A 47 5.63 -1.49 -8.04
CA PRO A 47 5.72 -0.06 -7.79
C PRO A 47 4.43 0.69 -8.21
N SER A 48 3.25 0.22 -7.77
CA SER A 48 1.94 0.75 -8.18
C SER A 48 1.78 2.25 -7.93
N SER A 49 2.31 2.76 -6.82
CA SER A 49 2.26 4.19 -6.47
C SER A 49 3.28 5.04 -7.24
N GLN A 50 4.29 4.42 -7.85
CA GLN A 50 5.33 5.11 -8.60
C GLN A 50 5.02 5.14 -10.09
N LEU A 51 4.18 4.22 -10.59
CA LEU A 51 3.87 4.08 -12.00
C LEU A 51 2.77 5.02 -12.47
N CYS A 52 3.04 5.75 -13.56
CA CYS A 52 2.04 6.50 -14.29
C CYS A 52 1.04 5.55 -14.98
N HIS A 53 -0.25 5.67 -14.69
CA HIS A 53 -1.29 4.89 -15.37
C HIS A 53 -1.40 5.16 -16.88
N VAL A 54 -0.96 6.35 -17.34
CA VAL A 54 -1.06 6.76 -18.75
C VAL A 54 0.12 6.27 -19.59
N CYS A 55 1.36 6.39 -19.07
CA CYS A 55 2.57 6.14 -19.86
C CYS A 55 3.54 5.12 -19.26
N GLY A 56 3.27 4.59 -18.06
CA GLY A 56 4.14 3.61 -17.41
C GLY A 56 5.45 4.16 -16.84
N TYR A 57 5.68 5.48 -16.89
CA TYR A 57 6.85 6.08 -16.24
C TYR A 57 6.86 5.83 -14.74
N GLN A 58 8.01 5.43 -14.20
CA GLN A 58 8.21 5.20 -12.78
C GLN A 58 8.80 6.45 -12.10
N ASN A 59 7.98 7.17 -11.35
CA ASN A 59 8.42 8.31 -10.56
C ASN A 59 9.03 7.86 -9.22
N HIS A 60 10.35 8.00 -9.08
CA HIS A 60 11.08 7.65 -7.87
C HIS A 60 10.92 8.65 -6.72
N GLU A 61 10.45 9.87 -6.97
CA GLU A 61 10.24 10.92 -5.96
C GLU A 61 9.05 10.62 -5.06
N THR A 62 8.11 9.78 -5.50
CA THR A 62 6.95 9.33 -4.70
C THR A 62 7.32 8.55 -3.44
N LYS A 63 8.60 8.19 -3.26
CA LYS A 63 9.11 7.62 -2.00
C LYS A 63 9.21 8.66 -0.88
N ASP A 64 9.30 9.95 -1.23
CA ASP A 64 9.28 11.04 -0.27
C ASP A 64 7.84 11.33 0.17
N LEU A 65 7.55 11.08 1.44
CA LEU A 65 6.21 11.26 2.04
C LEU A 65 5.75 12.73 2.07
N SER A 66 6.66 13.68 1.83
CA SER A 66 6.30 15.10 1.70
C SER A 66 5.65 15.42 0.34
N VAL A 67 5.84 14.55 -0.65
CA VAL A 67 5.21 14.66 -1.97
C VAL A 67 3.79 14.11 -1.86
N MET A 68 2.84 14.99 -1.53
CA MET A 68 1.42 14.64 -1.38
C MET A 68 0.62 14.65 -2.68
N GLU A 69 1.11 15.36 -3.70
CA GLU A 69 0.42 15.51 -4.97
C GLU A 69 1.21 14.84 -6.09
N TRP A 70 0.52 14.00 -6.86
CA TRP A 70 1.12 13.36 -8.02
C TRP A 70 1.15 14.32 -9.20
N LYS A 71 2.27 15.03 -9.35
CA LYS A 71 2.47 15.91 -10.50
C LYS A 71 2.77 15.10 -11.75
N ARG A 72 1.87 15.22 -12.72
CA ARG A 72 2.05 14.73 -14.10
C ARG A 72 2.98 15.66 -14.87
N ASP A 73 4.15 15.93 -14.32
CA ASP A 73 5.09 16.83 -14.97
C ASP A 73 5.75 16.05 -16.12
N MET A 74 5.16 16.23 -17.31
CA MET A 74 5.83 16.19 -18.60
C MET A 74 6.35 14.84 -19.14
N HIS A 75 5.45 13.88 -19.35
CA HIS A 75 5.66 12.85 -20.39
C HIS A 75 4.66 13.05 -21.54
N ARG A 76 4.73 14.25 -22.14
CA ARG A 76 4.14 14.48 -23.46
C ARG A 76 5.09 13.80 -24.45
N ASN A 77 4.67 12.68 -25.03
CA ASN A 77 5.20 12.04 -26.24
C ASN A 77 6.65 12.41 -26.61
N LEU A 78 7.61 11.53 -26.30
CA LEU A 78 8.75 11.32 -27.19
C LEU A 78 8.38 10.24 -28.22
N LEU A 79 7.32 10.52 -28.96
CA LEU A 79 7.02 9.92 -30.27
C LEU A 79 7.16 11.02 -31.33
N THR A 80 8.29 11.72 -31.28
CA THR A 80 9.00 12.26 -32.45
C THR A 80 10.30 11.51 -32.58
#